data_AF-A0AAF1JYE1-F1
#
_entry.id   AF-A0AAF1JYE1-F1
#
_cell.length_a   1.000
_cell.length_b   1.000
_cell.length_c   1.000
_cell.angle_alpha   90.00
_cell.angle_beta   90.00
_cell.angle_gamma   90.00
#
_symmetry.space_group_name_H-M   'P 1'
#
loop_
_entity.id
_entity.type
_entity.pdbx_description
1 polymer ?
#
loop_
_entity_poly.entity_id
_entity_poly.type
_entity_poly.pdbx_seq_one_letter_code
_entity_poly.pdbx_strand_id
1 'polypeptide(L)'
;MVTRYVSERELVYSPDELGFPSIMGCHGIVYATNAGLFGFHNYGGETPAQYNDRAAAFADFVTHHPAGPGVGTALFGACYLTQAGATVRAYGAGPRPKWIAELVAFAAALNFNGPIYGYDFGTFPGIGASAYSEFSRVNATCVIQAKTWTAVGATSAPNTDHVNIRYNPRLNVLENQARNTINFVPTAGMRTVYPQQLR
;
A
#
# COMPACT_ATOMS: atom_id res chain seq x y z
N MET A 1 -17.51 -9.28 3.95
CA MET A 1 -16.17 -8.79 3.60
C MET A 1 -15.41 -8.61 4.89
N VAL A 2 -14.20 -9.14 4.97
CA VAL A 2 -13.31 -8.96 6.14
C VAL A 2 -12.10 -8.17 5.67
N THR A 3 -11.93 -6.97 6.22
CA THR A 3 -10.76 -6.13 5.97
C THR A 3 -9.51 -6.82 6.52
N ARG A 4 -8.47 -6.94 5.69
CA ARG A 4 -7.14 -7.30 6.18
C ARG A 4 -6.28 -6.04 6.25
N TYR A 5 -5.67 -5.80 7.40
CA TYR A 5 -4.88 -4.60 7.61
C TYR A 5 -3.42 -4.87 7.25
N VAL A 6 -2.78 -3.91 6.60
CA VAL A 6 -1.40 -4.00 6.11
C VAL A 6 -0.58 -3.02 6.93
N SER A 7 0.12 -3.49 7.96
CA SER A 7 1.00 -2.64 8.77
C SER A 7 2.29 -2.34 8.02
N GLU A 8 3.09 -1.39 8.51
CA GLU A 8 4.33 -0.97 7.85
C GLU A 8 5.23 -2.17 7.48
N ARG A 9 5.68 -2.18 6.23
CA ARG A 9 6.52 -3.22 5.63
C ARG A 9 5.87 -4.62 5.61
N GLU A 10 4.55 -4.71 5.69
CA GLU A 10 3.83 -5.98 5.55
C GLU A 10 3.33 -6.21 4.12
N LEU A 11 3.31 -7.49 3.75
CA LEU A 11 2.72 -8.02 2.53
C LEU A 11 1.46 -8.82 2.89
N VAL A 12 0.34 -8.48 2.27
CA VAL A 12 -0.94 -9.10 2.60
C VAL A 12 -1.72 -9.38 1.33
N TYR A 13 -2.37 -10.54 1.28
CA TYR A 13 -3.41 -10.84 0.31
C TYR A 13 -4.78 -10.79 1.00
N SER A 14 -5.77 -10.23 0.30
CA SER A 14 -7.18 -10.28 0.67
C SER A 14 -8.04 -10.47 -0.58
N PRO A 15 -9.07 -11.33 -0.57
CA PRO A 15 -9.97 -11.47 -1.71
C PRO A 15 -10.82 -10.22 -1.95
N ASP A 16 -11.12 -9.47 -0.88
CA ASP A 16 -12.12 -8.40 -0.88
C ASP A 16 -11.53 -7.03 -0.57
N GLU A 17 -10.77 -6.90 0.52
CA GLU A 17 -10.45 -5.58 1.08
C GLU A 17 -9.13 -5.53 1.85
N LEU A 18 -8.39 -4.43 1.65
CA LEU A 18 -7.15 -4.11 2.35
C LEU A 18 -7.23 -2.75 3.03
N GLY A 19 -6.86 -2.68 4.31
CA GLY A 19 -6.78 -1.44 5.08
C GLY A 19 -5.33 -1.06 5.38
N PHE A 20 -4.94 0.18 5.16
CA PHE A 20 -3.60 0.68 5.46
C PHE A 20 -3.68 1.71 6.59
N PRO A 21 -3.40 1.32 7.85
CA PRO A 21 -3.31 2.25 8.97
C PRO A 21 -2.09 3.15 8.83
N SER A 22 -2.20 4.41 9.26
CA SER A 22 -1.05 5.33 9.41
C SER A 22 -0.20 5.55 8.14
N ILE A 23 -0.80 5.97 7.03
CA ILE A 23 -0.04 6.44 5.86
C ILE A 23 0.57 7.80 6.18
N MET A 24 1.82 7.86 6.65
CA MET A 24 2.60 9.08 6.83
C MET A 24 4.07 8.76 6.53
N GLY A 25 4.60 9.24 5.40
CA GLY A 25 5.90 8.82 4.88
C GLY A 25 5.89 7.41 4.26
N CYS A 26 4.73 6.76 4.30
CA CYS A 26 4.47 5.47 3.68
C CYS A 26 3.79 5.60 2.32
N HIS A 27 3.71 4.47 1.63
CA HIS A 27 2.92 4.30 0.42
C HIS A 27 2.17 2.98 0.46
N GLY A 28 0.84 3.06 0.49
CA GLY A 28 -0.02 1.90 0.30
C GLY A 28 -0.04 1.53 -1.18
N ILE A 29 0.57 0.41 -1.53
CA ILE A 29 0.61 -0.13 -2.89
C ILE A 29 -0.33 -1.32 -2.95
N VAL A 30 -1.23 -1.34 -3.93
CA VAL A 30 -2.20 -2.43 -4.12
C VAL A 30 -2.17 -2.90 -5.56
N TYR A 31 -1.90 -4.19 -5.76
CA TYR A 31 -2.08 -4.86 -7.05
C TYR A 31 -3.42 -5.61 -7.04
N ALA A 32 -4.34 -5.15 -7.87
CA ALA A 32 -5.63 -5.78 -8.06
C ALA A 32 -5.54 -6.86 -9.16
N THR A 33 -6.12 -8.01 -8.89
CA THR A 33 -6.26 -9.12 -9.83
C THR A 33 -7.71 -9.58 -9.88
N ASN A 34 -8.02 -10.49 -10.82
CA ASN A 34 -9.30 -11.19 -10.82
C ASN A 34 -9.48 -12.16 -9.62
N ALA A 35 -8.43 -12.44 -8.85
CA ALA A 35 -8.47 -13.31 -7.68
C ALA A 35 -8.49 -12.55 -6.35
N GLY A 36 -8.06 -11.29 -6.31
CA GLY A 36 -8.13 -10.47 -5.10
C GLY A 36 -7.22 -9.25 -5.17
N LEU A 37 -6.82 -8.80 -3.98
CA LEU A 37 -5.94 -7.65 -3.77
C LEU A 37 -4.68 -8.12 -3.07
N PHE A 38 -3.53 -7.72 -3.60
CA PHE A 38 -2.23 -7.86 -2.96
C PHE A 38 -1.77 -6.48 -2.50
N GLY A 39 -1.48 -6.34 -1.21
CA GLY A 39 -1.09 -5.09 -0.58
C GLY A 39 0.35 -5.11 -0.11
N PHE A 40 1.03 -3.98 -0.26
CA PHE A 40 2.29 -3.70 0.40
C PHE A 40 2.26 -2.31 1.02
N HIS A 41 2.52 -2.24 2.33
CA HIS A 41 2.63 -0.97 3.03
C HIS A 41 4.10 -0.52 3.02
N ASN A 42 4.48 0.16 1.96
CA ASN A 42 5.86 0.53 1.71
C ASN A 42 6.28 1.73 2.57
N TYR A 43 6.95 1.48 3.69
CA TYR A 43 7.50 2.54 4.55
C TYR A 43 8.90 2.97 4.08
N GLY A 44 9.04 4.23 3.67
CA GLY A 44 10.27 4.79 3.11
C GLY A 44 10.63 4.20 1.74
N GLY A 45 11.93 3.98 1.49
CA GLY A 45 12.43 3.34 0.26
C GLY A 45 12.47 4.30 -0.92
N GLU A 46 13.03 5.48 -0.70
CA GLU A 46 12.84 6.66 -1.53
C GLU A 46 13.85 6.78 -2.68
N THR A 47 14.77 5.82 -2.77
CA THR A 47 15.77 5.71 -3.84
C THR A 47 15.43 4.59 -4.82
N PRO A 48 15.87 4.70 -6.09
CA PRO A 48 15.64 3.67 -7.09
C PRO A 48 16.08 2.27 -6.69
N ALA A 49 17.24 2.13 -6.04
CA ALA A 49 17.70 0.83 -5.56
C ALA A 49 16.72 0.22 -4.55
N GLN A 50 16.30 1.01 -3.55
CA GLN A 50 15.43 0.52 -2.48
C GLN A 50 14.04 0.12 -2.97
N TYR A 51 13.40 0.93 -3.82
CA TYR A 51 12.09 0.55 -4.33
C TYR A 51 12.15 -0.59 -5.35
N ASN A 52 13.26 -0.77 -6.09
CA ASN A 52 13.43 -1.92 -6.98
C ASN A 52 13.53 -3.23 -6.19
N ASP A 53 14.30 -3.21 -5.10
CA ASP A 53 14.43 -4.36 -4.19
C ASP A 53 13.09 -4.77 -3.57
N ARG A 54 12.31 -3.78 -3.14
CA ARG A 54 10.96 -4.00 -2.57
C ARG A 54 9.93 -4.42 -3.62
N ALA A 55 10.02 -3.86 -4.83
CA ALA A 55 9.21 -4.28 -5.96
C ALA A 55 9.44 -5.76 -6.29
N ALA A 56 10.70 -6.21 -6.28
CA ALA A 56 11.05 -7.61 -6.49
C ALA A 56 10.47 -8.51 -5.39
N ALA A 57 10.57 -8.11 -4.11
CA ALA A 57 9.96 -8.85 -3.00
C ALA A 57 8.42 -8.92 -3.11
N PHE A 58 7.78 -7.81 -3.50
CA PHE A 58 6.34 -7.78 -3.73
C PHE A 58 5.93 -8.72 -4.87
N ALA A 59 6.65 -8.69 -5.99
CA ALA A 59 6.39 -9.56 -7.13
C ALA A 59 6.61 -11.04 -6.80
N ASP A 60 7.65 -11.36 -6.01
CA ASP A 60 7.90 -12.72 -5.52
C ASP A 60 6.73 -13.23 -4.66
N PHE A 61 6.23 -12.40 -3.74
CA PHE A 61 5.05 -12.70 -2.93
C PHE A 61 3.81 -12.93 -3.80
N VAL A 62 3.53 -12.04 -4.75
CA VAL A 62 2.38 -12.18 -5.66
C VAL A 62 2.51 -13.48 -6.46
N THR A 63 3.68 -13.74 -7.07
CA THR A 63 3.90 -14.89 -7.95
C THR A 63 3.73 -16.23 -7.24
N HIS A 64 4.23 -16.34 -6.01
CA HIS A 64 4.21 -17.59 -5.25
C HIS A 64 2.96 -17.75 -4.36
N HIS A 65 2.10 -16.75 -4.27
CA HIS A 65 0.85 -16.87 -3.54
C HIS A 65 -0.14 -17.77 -4.31
N PRO A 66 -0.97 -18.60 -3.64
CA PRO A 66 -1.96 -19.45 -4.32
C PRO A 66 -2.96 -18.70 -5.21
N ALA A 67 -3.27 -17.45 -4.86
CA ALA A 67 -4.11 -16.53 -5.65
C ALA A 67 -3.32 -15.69 -6.69
N GLY A 68 -2.01 -15.89 -6.76
CA GLY A 68 -1.04 -15.17 -7.59
C GLY A 68 -1.20 -15.34 -9.11
N PRO A 69 -1.50 -16.54 -9.63
CA PRO A 69 -1.70 -16.77 -11.07
C PRO A 69 -2.89 -16.00 -11.70
N GLY A 70 -3.60 -15.18 -10.93
CA GLY A 70 -4.68 -14.34 -11.43
C GLY A 70 -4.19 -13.27 -12.41
N VAL A 71 -5.08 -12.83 -13.30
CA VAL A 71 -4.80 -11.73 -14.24
C VAL A 71 -4.84 -10.41 -13.48
N GLY A 72 -3.72 -9.68 -13.48
CA GLY A 72 -3.65 -8.32 -12.98
C GLY A 72 -4.52 -7.36 -13.76
N THR A 73 -5.22 -6.49 -13.06
CA THR A 73 -6.21 -5.58 -13.66
C THR A 73 -5.84 -4.12 -13.44
N ALA A 74 -5.20 -3.79 -12.32
CA ALA A 74 -4.73 -2.44 -12.01
C ALA A 74 -3.67 -2.47 -10.90
N LEU A 75 -2.80 -1.46 -10.90
CA LEU A 75 -1.91 -1.16 -9.78
C LEU A 75 -2.32 0.19 -9.19
N PHE A 76 -2.50 0.26 -7.87
CA PHE A 76 -2.86 1.46 -7.15
C PHE A 76 -1.76 1.87 -6.19
N GLY A 77 -1.60 3.18 -6.02
CA GLY A 77 -0.73 3.78 -5.02
C GLY A 77 -1.42 4.91 -4.27
N ALA A 78 -1.33 4.94 -2.95
CA ALA A 78 -1.79 6.07 -2.14
C ALA A 78 -0.76 6.48 -1.09
N CYS A 79 -0.35 7.76 -1.10
CA CYS A 79 0.65 8.30 -0.18
C CYS A 79 0.41 9.79 0.11
N TYR A 80 1.25 10.40 0.96
CA TYR A 80 1.40 11.85 1.02
C TYR A 80 2.65 12.25 0.26
N LEU A 81 2.50 12.95 -0.87
CA LEU A 81 3.64 13.57 -1.54
C LEU A 81 4.09 14.79 -0.75
N THR A 82 3.14 15.60 -0.32
CA THR A 82 3.36 16.77 0.53
C THR A 82 2.28 16.87 1.60
N GLN A 83 2.64 17.40 2.77
CA GLN A 83 1.69 17.72 3.84
C GLN A 83 2.14 19.02 4.49
N ALA A 84 1.23 19.98 4.59
CA ALA A 84 1.52 21.31 5.15
C ALA A 84 2.79 21.96 4.56
N GLY A 85 3.06 21.74 3.26
CA GLY A 85 4.23 22.30 2.56
C GLY A 85 5.55 21.55 2.75
N ALA A 86 5.58 20.45 3.52
CA ALA A 86 6.75 19.59 3.68
C ALA A 86 6.59 18.29 2.88
N THR A 87 7.66 17.83 2.24
CA THR A 87 7.69 16.50 1.62
C THR A 87 7.70 15.45 2.73
N VAL A 88 6.60 14.71 2.89
CA VAL A 88 6.48 13.71 3.97
C VAL A 88 7.22 12.43 3.60
N ARG A 89 7.16 12.08 2.33
CA ARG A 89 7.97 11.01 1.76
C ARG A 89 9.34 11.58 1.43
N ALA A 90 10.44 10.95 1.78
CA ALA A 90 11.79 11.50 1.54
C ALA A 90 12.21 11.55 0.04
N TYR A 91 11.24 11.64 -0.87
CA TYR A 91 11.42 11.94 -2.28
C TYR A 91 11.88 13.38 -2.48
N GLY A 92 13.19 13.67 -2.35
CA GLY A 92 13.81 15.01 -2.42
C GLY A 92 13.19 16.10 -3.33
N ALA A 93 13.92 16.63 -4.32
CA ALA A 93 13.39 17.69 -5.20
C ALA A 93 12.52 17.07 -6.32
N GLY A 94 11.20 17.11 -6.16
CA GLY A 94 10.20 16.61 -7.11
C GLY A 94 9.56 15.27 -6.69
N PRO A 95 8.59 15.28 -5.77
CA PRO A 95 8.03 14.06 -5.19
C PRO A 95 7.16 13.25 -6.17
N ARG A 96 6.46 13.92 -7.08
CA ARG A 96 5.53 13.25 -8.02
C ARG A 96 6.25 12.35 -9.04
N PRO A 97 7.32 12.77 -9.74
CA PRO A 97 8.06 11.86 -10.63
C PRO A 97 8.62 10.63 -9.91
N LYS A 98 9.14 10.78 -8.68
CA LYS A 98 9.69 9.65 -7.91
C LYS A 98 8.62 8.67 -7.46
N TRP A 99 7.46 9.19 -7.06
CA TRP A 99 6.31 8.37 -6.73
C TRP A 99 5.82 7.53 -7.93
N ILE A 100 5.72 8.16 -9.11
CA ILE A 100 5.37 7.45 -10.34
C ILE A 100 6.45 6.41 -10.68
N ALA A 101 7.74 6.77 -10.60
CA ALA A 101 8.85 5.87 -10.90
C ALA A 101 8.85 4.63 -9.99
N GLU A 102 8.52 4.81 -8.71
CA GLU A 102 8.34 3.69 -7.81
C GLU A 102 7.18 2.78 -8.25
N LEU A 103 5.99 3.31 -8.51
CA LEU A 103 4.87 2.47 -8.96
C LEU A 103 5.19 1.73 -10.27
N VAL A 104 5.93 2.38 -11.17
CA VAL A 104 6.43 1.76 -12.39
C VAL A 104 7.41 0.61 -12.09
N ALA A 105 8.27 0.74 -11.09
CA ALA A 105 9.16 -0.35 -10.68
C ALA A 105 8.38 -1.55 -10.14
N PHE A 106 7.33 -1.32 -9.33
CA PHE A 106 6.43 -2.37 -8.87
C PHE A 106 5.69 -3.04 -10.03
N ALA A 107 5.16 -2.25 -10.97
CA ALA A 107 4.53 -2.78 -12.17
C ALA A 107 5.49 -3.62 -13.02
N ALA A 108 6.74 -3.15 -13.20
CA ALA A 108 7.77 -3.85 -13.96
C ALA A 108 8.16 -5.19 -13.31
N ALA A 109 8.35 -5.22 -11.99
CA ALA A 109 8.66 -6.45 -11.26
C ALA A 109 7.54 -7.50 -11.38
N LEU A 110 6.28 -7.05 -11.45
CA LEU A 110 5.11 -7.89 -11.67
C LEU A 110 4.89 -8.28 -13.15
N ASN A 111 5.74 -7.82 -14.07
CA ASN A 111 5.51 -7.90 -15.52
C ASN A 111 4.12 -7.35 -15.94
N PHE A 112 3.65 -6.31 -15.25
CA PHE A 112 2.33 -5.72 -15.43
C PHE A 112 2.36 -4.48 -16.31
N ASN A 113 1.65 -4.54 -17.44
CA ASN A 113 1.56 -3.45 -18.42
C ASN A 113 0.23 -2.70 -18.42
N GLY A 114 -0.67 -3.04 -17.49
CA GLY A 114 -1.97 -2.39 -17.36
C GLY A 114 -1.93 -1.04 -16.64
N PRO A 115 -3.12 -0.48 -16.31
CA PRO A 115 -3.24 0.87 -15.78
C PRO A 115 -2.64 1.01 -14.38
N ILE A 116 -2.00 2.15 -14.14
CA ILE A 116 -1.50 2.54 -12.82
C ILE A 116 -2.30 3.75 -12.33
N TYR A 117 -2.83 3.66 -11.12
CA TYR A 117 -3.61 4.72 -10.49
C TYR A 117 -2.91 5.22 -9.23
N GLY A 118 -3.01 6.52 -8.97
CA GLY A 118 -2.38 7.16 -7.83
C GLY A 118 -3.29 8.16 -7.13
N TYR A 119 -3.20 8.22 -5.81
CA TYR A 119 -3.80 9.28 -5.00
C TYR A 119 -2.80 9.89 -4.01
N ASP A 120 -2.78 11.23 -3.94
CA ASP A 120 -1.98 11.99 -2.97
C ASP A 120 -2.88 12.55 -1.87
N PHE A 121 -2.79 12.00 -0.66
CA PHE A 121 -3.56 12.45 0.50
C PHE A 121 -3.23 13.87 0.93
N GLY A 122 -2.08 14.43 0.52
CA GLY A 122 -1.76 15.84 0.70
C GLY A 122 -2.79 16.79 0.08
N THR A 123 -3.55 16.30 -0.92
CA THR A 123 -4.60 17.04 -1.60
C THR A 123 -6.00 16.78 -1.05
N PHE A 124 -6.14 15.88 -0.06
CA PHE A 124 -7.45 15.47 0.43
C PHE A 124 -7.98 16.41 1.53
N PRO A 125 -9.12 17.09 1.32
CA PRO A 125 -9.62 18.06 2.29
C PRO A 125 -9.95 17.40 3.63
N GLY A 126 -9.45 17.95 4.74
CA GLY A 126 -9.79 17.50 6.09
C GLY A 126 -9.16 16.16 6.50
N ILE A 127 -8.19 15.66 5.74
CA ILE A 127 -7.25 14.67 6.26
C ILE A 127 -6.18 15.40 7.10
N GLY A 128 -5.91 14.87 8.30
CA GLY A 128 -4.93 15.41 9.24
C GLY A 128 -3.49 15.06 8.87
N ALA A 129 -2.68 14.74 9.88
CA ALA A 129 -1.25 14.49 9.69
C ALA A 129 -0.90 13.08 9.16
N SER A 130 -1.90 12.22 9.03
CA SER A 130 -1.76 10.84 8.58
C SER A 130 -3.11 10.32 8.10
N ALA A 131 -3.12 9.37 7.17
CA ALA A 131 -4.33 8.80 6.60
C ALA A 131 -4.51 7.34 6.99
N TYR A 132 -5.76 6.96 7.22
CA TYR A 132 -6.20 5.59 7.04
C TYR A 132 -6.78 5.48 5.63
N SER A 133 -6.46 4.40 4.92
CA SER A 133 -7.06 4.13 3.61
C SER A 133 -7.48 2.68 3.45
N GLU A 134 -8.69 2.47 2.94
CA GLU A 134 -9.24 1.17 2.56
C GLU A 134 -9.32 1.06 1.05
N PHE A 135 -8.91 -0.09 0.55
CA PHE A 135 -9.02 -0.49 -0.84
C PHE A 135 -10.00 -1.65 -0.90
N SER A 136 -11.22 -1.36 -1.31
CA SER A 136 -12.28 -2.36 -1.45
C SER A 136 -12.40 -2.77 -2.91
N ARG A 137 -12.29 -4.06 -3.17
CA ARG A 137 -12.39 -4.60 -4.52
C ARG A 137 -13.82 -4.43 -5.04
N VAL A 138 -13.93 -3.89 -6.26
CA VAL A 138 -15.20 -3.81 -7.00
C VAL A 138 -14.93 -4.35 -8.40
N ASN A 139 -15.43 -5.55 -8.68
CA ASN A 139 -15.13 -6.30 -9.91
C ASN A 139 -13.62 -6.51 -10.11
N ALA A 140 -13.07 -5.97 -11.20
CA ALA A 140 -11.68 -5.99 -11.59
C ALA A 140 -10.93 -4.70 -11.18
N THR A 141 -11.53 -3.83 -10.37
CA THR A 141 -10.88 -2.60 -9.88
C THR A 141 -11.03 -2.49 -8.36
N CYS A 142 -10.60 -1.38 -7.77
CA CYS A 142 -10.89 -1.07 -6.38
C CYS A 142 -11.46 0.35 -6.22
N VAL A 143 -12.31 0.50 -5.22
CA VAL A 143 -12.68 1.78 -4.65
C VAL A 143 -11.72 2.06 -3.50
N ILE A 144 -11.21 3.29 -3.43
CA ILE A 144 -10.37 3.73 -2.33
C ILE A 144 -11.22 4.62 -1.43
N GLN A 145 -11.24 4.34 -0.15
CA GLN A 145 -11.83 5.21 0.87
C GLN A 145 -10.74 5.65 1.84
N ALA A 146 -10.85 6.85 2.39
CA ALA A 146 -9.86 7.37 3.32
C ALA A 146 -10.45 8.31 4.36
N LYS A 147 -9.73 8.43 5.48
CA LYS A 147 -9.98 9.40 6.55
C LYS A 147 -8.67 9.73 7.27
N THR A 148 -8.72 10.72 8.16
CA THR A 148 -7.62 10.98 9.09
C THR A 148 -7.35 9.74 9.94
N TRP A 149 -6.09 9.29 9.95
CA TRP A 149 -5.68 8.22 10.85
C TRP A 149 -5.72 8.70 12.31
N THR A 150 -6.33 7.89 13.15
CA THR A 150 -6.29 8.04 14.60
C THR A 150 -6.21 6.64 15.19
N ALA A 151 -5.35 6.42 16.19
CA ALA A 151 -5.30 5.14 16.89
C ALA A 151 -6.53 4.90 17.79
N VAL A 152 -7.38 5.92 18.01
CA VAL A 152 -8.56 5.81 18.88
C VAL A 152 -9.53 4.79 18.30
N GLY A 153 -9.84 3.76 19.09
CA GLY A 153 -10.75 2.68 18.72
C GLY A 153 -10.17 1.65 17.75
N ALA A 154 -8.93 1.81 17.29
CA ALA A 154 -8.22 0.76 16.58
C ALA A 154 -7.74 -0.30 17.58
N THR A 155 -7.84 -1.57 17.21
CA THR A 155 -7.31 -2.68 18.03
C THR A 155 -6.17 -3.37 17.31
N SER A 156 -5.29 -3.99 18.10
CA SER A 156 -4.24 -4.87 17.58
C SER A 156 -4.34 -6.25 18.22
N ALA A 157 -3.94 -7.27 17.47
CA ALA A 157 -3.89 -8.66 17.92
C ALA A 157 -2.56 -9.29 17.46
N PRO A 158 -2.15 -10.42 18.07
CA PRO A 158 -0.98 -11.16 17.62
C PRO A 158 -1.03 -11.45 16.13
N ASN A 159 0.09 -11.24 15.45
CA ASN A 159 0.20 -11.47 14.01
C ASN A 159 0.35 -12.98 13.72
N THR A 160 -0.76 -13.70 13.57
CA THR A 160 -0.76 -15.15 13.30
C THR A 160 -0.83 -15.51 11.82
N ASP A 161 -1.31 -14.59 10.97
CA ASP A 161 -1.76 -14.89 9.61
C ASP A 161 -1.05 -14.06 8.52
N HIS A 162 -0.13 -13.14 8.88
CA HIS A 162 0.51 -12.28 7.89
C HIS A 162 1.86 -12.86 7.47
N VAL A 163 2.14 -12.80 6.17
CA VAL A 163 3.47 -13.04 5.65
C VAL A 163 4.27 -11.77 5.91
N ASN A 164 4.92 -11.71 7.07
CA ASN A 164 6.07 -10.82 7.22
C ASN A 164 7.05 -11.18 6.11
N ILE A 165 7.70 -10.18 5.49
CA ILE A 165 8.85 -10.44 4.60
C ILE A 165 9.92 -11.10 5.49
N ARG A 166 9.83 -12.42 5.65
CA ARG A 166 10.78 -13.22 6.39
C ARG A 166 12.08 -13.10 5.61
N TYR A 167 13.07 -12.47 6.24
CA TYR A 167 14.48 -12.42 5.85
C TYR A 167 14.72 -12.83 4.39
N ASN A 168 14.74 -11.86 3.48
CA ASN A 168 15.33 -12.08 2.17
C ASN A 168 16.85 -11.86 2.32
N PRO A 169 17.69 -12.92 2.29
CA PRO A 169 19.14 -12.78 2.44
C PRO A 169 19.79 -11.90 1.36
N ARG A 170 19.11 -11.67 0.23
CA ARG A 170 19.59 -10.75 -0.82
C ARG A 170 19.34 -9.28 -0.51
N LEU A 171 18.33 -8.97 0.31
CA LEU A 171 17.90 -7.59 0.54
C LEU A 171 18.49 -6.98 1.82
N ASN A 172 19.06 -7.80 2.72
CA ASN A 172 19.64 -7.37 4.00
C ASN A 172 18.72 -6.42 4.80
N VAL A 173 17.39 -6.51 4.61
CA VAL A 173 16.41 -5.72 5.34
C VAL A 173 15.81 -6.60 6.43
N LEU A 174 16.03 -6.21 7.68
CA LEU A 174 15.25 -6.69 8.82
C LEU A 174 13.87 -6.02 8.74
N GLU A 175 12.83 -6.76 8.37
CA GLU A 175 11.47 -6.22 8.29
C GLU A 175 10.54 -6.80 9.35
N ASN A 176 9.93 -5.84 10.04
CA ASN A 176 8.94 -5.85 11.11
C ASN A 176 8.93 -7.03 12.12
N GLN A 177 9.42 -6.76 13.34
CA GLN A 177 9.25 -7.63 14.52
C GLN A 177 7.93 -7.37 15.26
N ALA A 178 6.99 -6.61 14.69
CA ALA A 178 5.74 -6.28 15.36
C ALA A 178 4.99 -7.54 15.77
N ARG A 179 5.03 -7.83 17.08
CA ARG A 179 4.33 -8.98 17.68
C ARG A 179 2.82 -8.88 17.51
N ASN A 180 2.31 -7.65 17.30
CA ASN A 180 0.90 -7.35 17.09
C ASN A 180 0.71 -6.59 15.78
N THR A 181 -0.36 -6.92 15.06
CA THR A 181 -0.83 -6.23 13.85
C THR A 181 -2.19 -5.60 14.13
N ILE A 182 -2.50 -4.48 13.47
CA ILE A 182 -3.84 -3.88 13.55
C ILE A 182 -4.84 -4.90 13.02
N ASN A 183 -5.91 -5.16 13.76
CA ASN A 183 -6.95 -6.11 13.35
C ASN A 183 -8.34 -5.47 13.26
N PHE A 184 -8.46 -4.19 13.59
CA PHE A 184 -9.67 -3.42 13.41
C PHE A 184 -9.37 -1.91 13.39
N VAL A 185 -10.06 -1.19 12.51
CA VAL A 185 -10.13 0.26 12.48
C VAL A 185 -11.59 0.67 12.27
N PRO A 186 -12.17 1.56 13.10
CA PRO A 186 -13.53 2.04 12.88
C PRO A 186 -13.66 2.71 11.50
N THR A 187 -14.76 2.50 10.77
CA THR A 187 -14.97 3.09 9.43
C THR A 187 -15.72 4.43 9.43
N ALA A 188 -16.17 4.90 10.61
CA ALA A 188 -16.81 6.20 10.73
C ALA A 188 -15.90 7.33 10.20
N GLY A 189 -16.47 8.20 9.35
CA GLY A 189 -15.78 9.33 8.73
C GLY A 189 -14.98 8.99 7.46
N MET A 190 -15.01 7.74 6.98
CA MET A 190 -14.43 7.37 5.69
C MET A 190 -15.14 8.08 4.54
N ARG A 191 -14.35 8.49 3.54
CA ARG A 191 -14.81 9.18 2.34
C ARG A 191 -14.11 8.60 1.13
N THR A 192 -14.85 8.42 0.03
CA THR A 192 -14.29 7.90 -1.22
C THR A 192 -13.29 8.88 -1.82
N VAL A 193 -12.15 8.37 -2.29
CA VAL A 193 -11.17 9.10 -3.11
C VAL A 193 -11.17 8.53 -4.53
N TYR A 194 -10.89 9.41 -5.49
CA TYR A 194 -10.83 9.06 -6.91
C TYR A 194 -9.38 9.19 -7.37
N PRO A 195 -8.65 8.06 -7.51
CA PRO A 195 -7.25 8.11 -7.93
C PRO A 195 -7.14 8.56 -9.39
N GLN A 196 -6.05 9.26 -9.70
CA GLN A 196 -5.72 9.69 -11.05
C GLN A 196 -5.02 8.54 -11.78
N GLN A 197 -5.31 8.35 -13.07
CA GLN A 197 -4.50 7.46 -13.89
C GLN A 197 -3.13 8.11 -14.15
N LEU A 198 -2.07 7.37 -13.85
CA LEU A 198 -0.67 7.80 -13.96
C LEU A 198 0.03 7.20 -15.18
N ARG A 199 -0.42 6.02 -15.63
CA ARG A 199 0.00 5.31 -16.84
C ARG A 199 -1.21 4.64 -17.49
#